data_AF-A0A0C2BZF3-F1
#
_entry.id   AF-A0A0C2BZF3-F1
#
_cell.length_a   1.000
_cell.length_b   1.000
_cell.length_c   1.000
_cell.angle_alpha   90.00
_cell.angle_beta   90.00
_cell.angle_gamma   90.00
#
_symmetry.space_group_name_H-M   'P 1'
#
loop_
_entity.id
_entity.type
_entity.pdbx_description
1 polymer ?
#
loop_
_entity_poly.entity_id
_entity_poly.type
_entity_poly.pdbx_seq_one_letter_code
_entity_poly.pdbx_strand_id
1 'polypeptide(L)' 'MTKENGRKSDVLREIHVPILPFTQCNNLAHYAGRVHLPSMICAGYTQGIVDSCQGDSGGPLMCTNMGQWEVHGL' A
#
# COMPACT_ATOMS: atom_id res chain seq x y z
N MET A 1 -0.09 -7.17 -15.38
CA MET A 1 0.04 -6.14 -14.34
C MET A 1 -0.70 -4.91 -14.78
N THR A 2 -1.54 -4.34 -13.92
CA THR A 2 -2.15 -3.02 -14.13
C THR A 2 -1.08 -1.93 -13.98
N LYS A 3 -1.36 -0.74 -14.48
CA LYS A 3 -0.47 0.41 -14.41
C LYS A 3 -1.28 1.66 -14.13
N GLU A 4 -0.62 2.64 -13.53
CA GLU A 4 -1.19 3.97 -13.37
C GLU A 4 -1.68 4.53 -14.71
N ASN A 5 -2.90 5.07 -14.71
CA ASN A 5 -3.61 5.57 -15.90
C ASN A 5 -3.78 4.51 -17.03
N GLY A 6 -3.63 3.23 -16.71
CA GLY A 6 -3.84 2.10 -17.61
C GLY A 6 -5.28 1.57 -17.59
N ARG A 7 -5.52 0.50 -18.34
CA ARG A 7 -6.81 -0.22 -18.27
C ARG A 7 -6.94 -0.95 -16.94
N LYS A 8 -8.13 -0.88 -16.34
CA LYS A 8 -8.48 -1.67 -15.15
C LYS A 8 -8.54 -3.15 -15.50
N SER A 9 -8.28 -3.99 -14.49
CA SER A 9 -8.38 -5.44 -14.61
C SER A 9 -9.84 -5.87 -14.45
N ASP A 10 -10.33 -6.74 -15.34
CA ASP A 10 -11.68 -7.33 -15.22
C ASP A 10 -11.76 -8.43 -14.15
N VAL A 11 -10.61 -8.82 -13.58
CA VAL A 11 -10.48 -9.80 -12.51
C VAL A 11 -9.78 -9.18 -11.31
N LEU A 12 -10.14 -9.63 -10.10
CA LEU A 12 -9.49 -9.21 -8.86
C LEU A 12 -7.99 -9.49 -8.91
N ARG A 13 -7.19 -8.56 -8.39
CA ARG A 13 -5.74 -8.66 -8.28
C ARG A 13 -5.33 -8.48 -6.83
N GLU A 14 -4.20 -9.07 -6.48
CA GLU A 14 -3.56 -8.91 -5.18
C GLU A 14 -2.05 -8.68 -5.37
N ILE A 15 -1.45 -8.01 -4.40
CA ILE A 15 0.00 -7.84 -4.28
C ILE A 15 0.41 -8.04 -2.83
N HIS A 16 1.63 -8.54 -2.63
CA HIS A 16 2.23 -8.64 -1.31
C HIS A 16 3.21 -7.48 -1.14
N VAL A 17 3.06 -6.73 -0.06
CA VAL A 17 3.91 -5.58 0.27
C VAL A 17 4.28 -5.59 1.75
N PRO A 18 5.50 -5.19 2.12
CA PRO A 18 5.88 -5.08 3.52
C PRO A 18 5.29 -3.80 4.13
N ILE A 19 4.97 -3.86 5.42
CA ILE A 19 4.69 -2.65 6.21
C ILE A 19 6.01 -1.89 6.42
N LEU A 20 6.01 -0.60 6.11
CA LEU A 20 7.15 0.29 6.27
C LEU A 20 7.03 1.10 7.57
N PRO A 21 8.12 1.26 8.33
CA PRO A 21 8.16 2.21 9.43
C PRO A 21 7.82 3.63 8.97
N PHE A 22 7.06 4.35 9.79
CA PHE A 22 6.69 5.75 9.53
C PHE A 22 7.91 6.64 9.24
N THR A 23 8.99 6.47 10.00
CA THR A 23 10.24 7.23 9.83
C THR A 23 10.91 6.97 8.48
N GLN A 24 10.71 5.78 7.91
CA GLN A 24 11.24 5.43 6.60
C GLN A 24 10.39 6.05 5.50
N CYS A 25 9.08 5.82 5.49
CA CYS A 25 8.24 6.32 4.38
C CYS A 25 8.06 7.84 4.41
N ASN A 26 8.11 8.48 5.58
CA ASN A 26 7.85 9.90 5.70
C ASN A 26 9.11 10.79 5.65
N ASN A 27 10.27 10.20 5.33
CA ASN A 27 11.50 10.95 5.13
C ASN A 27 11.44 11.85 3.88
N LEU A 28 12.44 12.74 3.73
CA LEU A 28 12.52 13.70 2.61
C LEU A 28 12.61 13.06 1.23
N ALA A 29 13.15 11.85 1.11
CA ALA A 29 13.29 11.14 -0.17
C ALA A 29 11.97 10.50 -0.65
N HIS A 30 10.96 10.43 0.23
CA HIS A 30 9.68 9.78 -0.03
C HIS A 30 8.53 10.77 0.18
N TYR A 31 7.71 10.58 1.21
CA TYR A 31 6.52 11.41 1.42
C TYR A 31 6.82 12.79 2.00
N ALA A 32 8.04 13.07 2.46
CA ALA A 32 8.51 14.39 2.90
C ALA A 32 7.56 15.08 3.90
N GLY A 33 7.13 14.35 4.93
CA GLY A 33 6.22 14.86 5.95
C GLY A 33 4.72 14.77 5.60
N ARG A 34 4.34 14.34 4.39
CA ARG A 34 2.93 14.27 3.98
C ARG A 34 2.14 13.15 4.66
N VAL A 35 2.81 12.12 5.19
CA VAL A 35 2.16 11.15 6.08
C VAL A 35 2.18 11.76 7.47
N HIS A 36 1.10 12.41 7.89
CA HIS A 36 1.11 13.28 9.08
C HIS A 36 0.08 12.90 10.14
N LEU A 37 -0.86 12.00 9.82
CA LEU A 37 -1.84 11.51 10.78
C LEU A 37 -1.36 10.18 11.38
N PRO A 38 -1.48 9.96 12.70
CA PRO A 38 -1.14 8.69 13.34
C PRO A 38 -1.95 7.49 12.82
N SER A 39 -3.09 7.73 12.19
CA SER A 39 -3.94 6.71 11.57
C SER A 39 -3.49 6.29 10.17
N MET A 40 -2.46 6.93 9.60
CA MET A 40 -1.91 6.55 8.31
C MET A 40 -0.83 5.49 8.47
N ILE A 41 -0.82 4.52 7.56
CA ILE A 41 0.18 3.45 7.48
C ILE A 41 0.82 3.47 6.09
N CYS A 42 2.09 3.07 6.03
CA CYS A 42 2.82 2.90 4.78
C CYS A 42 3.06 1.41 4.52
N ALA A 43 2.76 0.96 3.31
CA ALA A 43 3.09 -0.39 2.86
C ALA A 43 3.63 -0.32 1.43
N GLY A 44 4.72 -1.05 1.14
CA GLY A 44 5.31 -1.03 -0.19
C GLY A 44 6.82 -1.22 -0.20
N TYR A 45 7.40 -1.20 -1.38
CA TYR A 45 8.84 -1.27 -1.59
C TYR A 45 9.40 0.10 -1.94
N THR A 46 10.51 0.50 -1.33
CA THR A 46 11.14 1.81 -1.61
C THR A 46 11.62 1.96 -3.06
N GLN A 47 11.79 0.84 -3.77
CA GLN A 47 12.14 0.79 -5.19
C GLN A 47 10.92 1.01 -6.12
N GLY A 48 9.69 1.01 -5.62
CA GLY A 48 8.48 1.24 -6.43
C GLY A 48 8.17 0.12 -7.43
N ILE A 49 8.54 -1.12 -7.13
CA ILE A 49 8.40 -2.26 -8.05
C ILE A 49 6.95 -2.75 -8.22
N VAL A 50 6.14 -2.64 -7.16
CA VAL A 50 4.72 -2.99 -7.14
C VAL A 50 4.00 -2.03 -6.18
N ASP A 51 2.81 -1.60 -6.57
CA ASP A 51 1.97 -0.69 -5.77
C ASP A 51 0.50 -0.83 -6.21
N SER A 52 -0.39 -0.31 -5.37
CA SER A 52 -1.77 -0.01 -5.70
C SER A 52 -1.86 1.07 -6.79
N CYS A 53 -2.96 1.09 -7.55
CA CYS A 53 -3.21 2.07 -8.59
C CYS A 53 -4.65 2.60 -8.56
N GLN A 54 -5.05 3.35 -9.58
CA GLN A 54 -6.37 3.97 -9.60
C GLN A 54 -7.50 2.94 -9.59
N GLY A 55 -8.41 3.09 -8.64
CA GLY A 55 -9.55 2.20 -8.46
C GLY A 55 -9.33 1.11 -7.41
N ASP A 56 -8.11 1.00 -6.86
CA ASP A 56 -7.84 0.14 -5.70
C ASP A 56 -8.15 0.84 -4.36
N SER A 57 -8.33 2.17 -4.37
CA SER A 57 -8.68 2.97 -3.18
C SER A 57 -9.97 2.48 -2.52
N GLY A 58 -9.93 2.22 -1.21
CA GLY A 58 -11.03 1.63 -0.45
C GLY A 58 -11.01 0.10 -0.41
N GLY A 59 -10.09 -0.54 -1.14
CA GLY A 59 -9.79 -1.96 -1.01
C GLY A 59 -8.98 -2.27 0.26
N PRO A 60 -9.11 -3.45 0.86
CA PRO A 60 -8.51 -3.72 2.16
C PRO A 60 -7.00 -4.02 2.05
N LEU A 61 -6.22 -3.46 2.96
CA LEU A 61 -4.87 -3.93 3.26
C LEU A 61 -4.98 -5.08 4.28
N MET A 62 -4.78 -6.30 3.80
CA MET A 62 -4.91 -7.52 4.61
C MET A 62 -3.55 -7.98 5.15
N CYS A 63 -3.49 -8.33 6.43
CA CYS A 63 -2.33 -8.95 7.07
C CYS A 63 -2.67 -10.33 7.62
N THR A 64 -1.75 -11.29 7.49
CA THR A 64 -1.91 -12.62 8.09
C THR A 64 -1.27 -12.64 9.47
N ASN A 65 -2.05 -12.97 10.48
CA ASN A 65 -1.62 -13.12 11.86
C ASN A 65 -2.06 -14.51 12.37
N MET A 66 -1.09 -15.38 12.67
CA MET A 66 -1.35 -16.76 13.13
C MET A 66 -2.34 -17.55 12.26
N GLY A 67 -2.33 -17.32 10.94
CA GLY A 67 -3.23 -17.99 9.98
C GLY A 67 -4.60 -17.35 9.82
N GLN A 68 -4.87 -16.23 10.48
CA GLN A 68 -6.08 -15.42 10.30
C GLN A 68 -5.77 -14.15 9.53
N TRP A 69 -6.68 -13.77 8.62
CA TRP A 69 -6.58 -12.54 7.87
C TRP A 69 -7.26 -11.39 8.61
N GLU A 70 -6.54 -10.30 8.81
CA GLU A 70 -6.98 -9.10 9.51
C GLU A 70 -6.89 -7.88 8.59
N VAL A 71 -7.81 -6.93 8.72
CA VAL A 71 -7.77 -5.64 7.99
C VAL A 71 -6.95 -4.63 8.79
N HIS A 72 -5.88 -4.10 8.21
CA HIS A 72 -4.97 -3.14 8.84
C HIS A 72 -4.94 -1.78 8.11
N GLY A 73 -5.65 -1.65 6.98
CA GLY A 73 -5.74 -0.41 6.20
C GLY A 73 -6.80 -0.48 5.10
N LEU A 74 -7.08 0.66 4.46
CA LEU A 74 -8.07 0.88 3.39
C LEU A 74 -7.52 1.86 2.33
#